data_AF-A0A7C4JQ12-F1
#
_entry.id   AF-A0A7C4JQ12-F1
#
_cell.length_a   1.000
_cell.length_b   1.000
_cell.length_c   1.000
_cell.angle_alpha   90.00
_cell.angle_beta   90.00
_cell.angle_gamma   90.00
#
_symmetry.space_group_name_H-M   'P 1'
#
loop_
_entity.id
_entity.type
_entity.pdbx_description
1 polymer ?
#
loop_
_entity_poly.entity_id
_entity_poly.type
_entity_poly.pdbx_seq_one_letter_code
_entity_poly.pdbx_strand_id
1 'polypeptide(L)' 'MKTLAEGVENEEQFRILRLLMCDFVQGYYLSEPVPIEYFIKDEEE' A
#
# COMPACT_ATOMS: atom_id res chain seq x y z
N MET A 1 -12.69 -14.50 0.49
CA MET A 1 -12.92 -13.05 0.42
C MET A 1 -11.56 -12.38 0.60
N LYS A 2 -11.19 -11.41 -0.24
CA LYS A 2 -9.93 -10.65 -0.07
C LYS A 2 -10.21 -9.36 0.68
N THR A 3 -9.25 -8.87 1.44
CA THR A 3 -9.33 -7.69 2.31
C THR A 3 -8.32 -6.62 1.88
N LEU A 4 -8.71 -5.36 2.01
CA LEU A 4 -7.84 -4.20 1.81
C LEU A 4 -7.97 -3.31 3.04
N ALA A 5 -6.86 -3.02 3.70
CA ALA A 5 -6.80 -2.02 4.75
C ALA A 5 -6.25 -0.69 4.19
N GLU A 6 -7.07 0.35 4.24
CA GLU A 6 -6.72 1.71 3.81
C GLU A 6 -6.33 2.59 5.01
N GLY A 7 -5.49 3.60 4.78
CA GLY A 7 -5.06 4.54 5.82
C GLY A 7 -3.94 4.00 6.72
N VAL A 8 -3.06 3.14 6.20
CA VAL A 8 -1.87 2.67 6.94
C VAL A 8 -0.78 3.76 6.92
N GLU A 9 -0.56 4.41 8.05
CA GLU A 9 0.30 5.58 8.18
C GLU A 9 1.64 5.28 8.87
N ASN A 10 1.77 4.14 9.56
CA ASN A 10 3.01 3.77 10.26
C ASN A 10 3.31 2.26 10.26
N GLU A 11 4.53 1.91 10.69
CA GLU A 11 5.04 0.53 10.74
C GLU A 11 4.21 -0.36 11.68
N GLU A 12 3.75 0.17 12.81
CA GLU A 12 2.99 -0.61 13.79
C GLU A 12 1.68 -1.13 13.19
N GLN A 13 0.92 -0.26 12.53
CA GLN A 13 -0.30 -0.62 11.82
C GLN A 13 -0.03 -1.66 10.73
N PHE A 14 1.02 -1.46 9.92
CA PHE A 14 1.42 -2.41 8.88
C PHE A 14 1.72 -3.80 9.45
N ARG A 15 2.48 -3.86 10.55
CA ARG A 15 2.85 -5.12 11.20
C ARG A 15 1.64 -5.86 11.76
N ILE A 16 0.69 -5.16 12.38
CA ILE A 16 -0.54 -5.75 12.90
C ILE A 16 -1.38 -6.33 11.75
N LEU A 17 -1.58 -5.57 10.67
CA LEU A 17 -2.34 -6.01 9.50
C LEU A 17 -1.73 -7.24 8.83
N ARG A 18 -0.40 -7.32 8.77
CA ARG A 18 0.32 -8.50 8.28
C ARG A 18 0.09 -9.72 9.17
N LEU A 19 0.09 -9.57 10.49
CA LEU A 19 -0.18 -10.66 11.44
C LEU A 19 -1.64 -11.14 11.36
N LEU A 20 -2.58 -10.24 11.10
CA LEU A 20 -3.99 -10.55 10.88
C LEU A 20 -4.28 -11.15 9.49
N MET A 21 -3.24 -11.37 8.67
CA MET A 21 -3.35 -11.90 7.31
C MET A 21 -4.22 -11.04 6.39
N CYS A 22 -4.16 -9.71 6.53
CA CYS A 22 -4.78 -8.80 5.57
C CYS A 22 -4.10 -8.93 4.20
N ASP A 23 -4.87 -9.06 3.12
CA ASP A 23 -4.33 -9.39 1.79
C ASP A 23 -3.57 -8.21 1.18
N PHE A 24 -4.07 -6.99 1.37
CA PHE A 24 -3.53 -5.76 0.79
C PHE A 24 -3.57 -4.61 1.78
N VAL A 25 -2.66 -3.64 1.59
CA VAL A 25 -2.61 -2.41 2.36
C VAL A 25 -2.42 -1.20 1.44
N GLN A 26 -3.02 -0.07 1.82
CA GLN A 26 -2.79 1.23 1.21
C GLN A 26 -2.63 2.28 2.31
N GLY A 27 -1.66 3.17 2.17
CA GLY A 27 -1.53 4.33 3.06
C GLY A 27 -0.15 4.97 2.97
N TYR A 28 0.00 6.10 3.67
CA TYR A 28 1.17 6.96 3.59
C TYR A 28 2.45 6.31 4.11
N TYR A 29 2.34 5.24 4.91
CA TYR A 29 3.49 4.42 5.28
C TYR A 29 4.22 3.83 4.07
N LEU A 30 3.48 3.47 3.01
CA LEU A 30 4.04 2.95 1.78
C LEU A 30 4.30 4.05 0.75
N SER A 31 3.29 4.88 0.51
CA SER A 31 3.35 5.95 -0.48
C SER A 31 2.17 6.90 -0.28
N GLU A 32 2.42 8.20 -0.44
CA GLU A 32 1.36 9.17 -0.66
C GLU A 32 0.73 8.95 -2.05
N PRO A 33 -0.49 9.49 -2.33
CA PRO A 33 -1.01 9.52 -3.69
C PRO A 33 -0.03 10.24 -4.61
N VAL A 34 0.38 9.58 -5.70
CA VAL A 34 1.32 10.14 -6.67
C VAL A 34 0.61 10.50 -7.98
N PRO A 35 1.09 11.52 -8.71
CA PRO A 35 0.70 11.75 -10.10
C PRO A 35 0.93 10.51 -10.99
N ILE A 36 0.19 10.42 -12.09
CA ILE A 36 0.18 9.23 -12.96
C ILE A 36 1.55 8.93 -13.56
N GLU A 37 2.35 9.97 -13.81
CA GLU A 37 3.70 9.88 -14.36
C GLU A 37 4.67 9.15 -13.42
N TYR A 38 4.40 9.12 -12.12
CA TYR A 38 5.20 8.38 -11.13
C TYR A 38 4.66 6.98 -10.85
N PHE A 39 3.41 6.71 -11.24
CA PHE A 39 2.77 5.40 -11.05
C PHE A 39 3.08 4.44 -12.19
N ILE A 40 3.12 4.95 -13.42
CA ILE A 40 3.46 4.17 -14.61
C ILE A 40 4.98 4.05 -14.67
N LYS A 41 5.50 2.81 -14.67
CA LYS A 41 6.87 2.56 -15.13
C LYS A 41 6.86 2.66 -16.64
N ASP A 42 7.71 3.50 -17.23
CA ASP A 42 7.97 3.44 -18.66
C ASP A 42 8.37 1.99 -19.01
N GLU A 43 7.50 1.29 -19.74
CA GLU A 43 7.83 0.01 -20.36
C GLU A 43 8.77 0.32 -21.55
N GLU A 44 10.03 0.63 -21.28
CA GLU A 44 11.07 0.56 -22.31
C GLU A 44 11.41 -0.92 -22.51
N GLU A 45 10.92 -1.48 -23.63
CA GLU A 45 11.33 -2.77 -24.23
C GLU A 45 12.78 -2.73 -24.74
#